data_AF-C7GGI8-F1
#
_entry.id   AF-C7GGI8-F1
#
_cell.length_a   1.000
_cell.length_b   1.000
_cell.length_c   1.000
_cell.angle_alpha   90.00
_cell.angle_beta   90.00
_cell.angle_gamma   90.00
#
_symmetry.space_group_name_H-M   'P 1'
#
loop_
_entity.id
_entity.type
_entity.pdbx_description
1 polymer ?
#
loop_
_entity_poly.entity_id
_entity_poly.type
_entity_poly.pdbx_seq_one_letter_code
_entity_poly.pdbx_strand_id
1 'polypeptide(L)'
;MFFGIVVYFVISMQGLAILKNLYNKQYDRDIYFVVISCIILQVLANIKAEKVRNVKYIVITQKETYKTLFEPVKRGKYYFIRITDKNEVEKKRVQIAEERIEKIEYIIEKVEEHE
;
A
#
# COMPACT_ATOMS: atom_id res chain seq x y z
N MET A 1 4.05 0.62 17.07
CA MET A 1 3.55 0.18 18.40
C MET A 1 2.98 1.34 19.22
N PHE A 2 3.64 2.51 19.26
CA PHE A 2 3.18 3.69 20.01
C PHE A 2 1.81 4.26 19.58
N PHE A 3 1.51 4.27 18.27
CA PHE A 3 0.27 4.85 17.75
C PHE A 3 -0.99 4.14 18.26
N GLY A 4 -0.97 2.81 18.37
CA GLY A 4 -2.12 2.03 18.87
C GLY A 4 -2.39 2.29 20.35
N ILE A 5 -1.35 2.50 21.16
CA ILE A 5 -1.48 2.79 22.60
C ILE A 5 -2.10 4.17 22.82
N VAL A 6 -1.70 5.17 22.03
CA VAL A 6 -2.26 6.53 22.11
C VAL A 6 -3.74 6.53 21.71
N VAL A 7 -4.10 5.83 20.63
CA VAL A 7 -5.49 5.70 20.18
C VAL A 7 -6.34 4.98 21.25
N TYR A 8 -5.83 3.89 21.83
CA TYR A 8 -6.53 3.16 22.89
C TYR A 8 -6.74 4.01 24.15
N PHE A 9 -5.73 4.80 24.53
CA PHE A 9 -5.79 5.69 25.69
C PHE A 9 -6.82 6.83 25.50
N VAL A 10 -6.85 7.44 24.31
CA VAL A 10 -7.82 8.51 23.99
C VAL A 10 -9.26 7.96 24.00
N ILE A 11 -9.49 6.79 23.39
CA ILE A 11 -10.81 6.14 23.39
C ILE A 11 -11.24 5.78 24.81
N SER A 12 -10.31 5.29 25.64
CA SER A 12 -10.60 4.90 27.04
C SER A 12 -10.98 6.11 27.90
N MET A 13 -10.25 7.23 27.77
CA MET A 13 -10.54 8.47 28.51
C MET A 13 -11.88 9.08 28.09
N GLN A 14 -12.24 8.98 26.81
CA GLN A 14 -13.53 9.46 26.30
C GLN A 14 -14.69 8.55 26.72
N GLY A 15 -14.51 7.23 26.73
CA GLY A 15 -15.48 6.29 27.30
C GLY A 15 -15.79 6.57 28.77
N LEU A 16 -14.75 6.92 29.55
CA LEU A 16 -14.91 7.32 30.95
C LEU A 16 -15.69 8.64 31.10
N ALA A 17 -15.49 9.60 30.19
CA ALA A 17 -16.18 10.88 30.20
C ALA A 17 -17.68 10.75 29.81
N ILE A 18 -18.00 9.84 28.87
CA ILE A 18 -19.38 9.50 28.49
C ILE A 18 -20.12 8.86 29.65
N LEU A 19 -19.48 7.93 30.38
CA LEU A 19 -20.07 7.31 31.57
C LEU A 19 -20.39 8.33 32.68
N LYS A 20 -19.61 9.41 32.75
CA LYS A 20 -19.72 10.43 33.79
C LYS A 20 -20.71 11.56 33.45
N ASN A 21 -21.08 11.72 32.18
CA ASN A 21 -21.88 12.86 31.72
C ASN A 21 -22.96 12.38 30.71
N LEU A 22 -24.05 11.83 31.23
CA LEU A 22 -25.26 11.58 30.46
C LEU A 22 -25.91 12.94 30.13
N TYR A 23 -25.97 13.27 28.83
CA TYR A 23 -26.62 14.45 28.23
C TYR A 23 -25.87 15.78 28.35
N ASN A 24 -24.81 15.95 27.56
CA ASN A 24 -24.37 17.28 27.14
C ASN A 24 -24.10 17.30 25.63
N LYS A 25 -24.96 17.99 24.86
CA LYS A 25 -24.92 18.09 23.39
C LYS A 25 -23.59 18.60 22.83
N GLN A 26 -22.86 19.39 23.61
CA GLN A 26 -21.53 19.88 23.23
C GLN A 26 -20.51 18.72 23.21
N TYR A 27 -20.60 17.84 24.22
CA TYR A 27 -19.71 16.69 24.39
C TYR A 27 -19.91 15.65 23.30
N ASP A 28 -21.16 15.41 22.89
CA ASP A 28 -21.47 14.54 21.76
C ASP A 28 -20.77 15.01 20.48
N ARG A 29 -20.80 16.32 20.20
CA ARG A 29 -20.14 16.91 19.02
C ARG A 29 -18.64 16.66 19.03
N ASP A 30 -17.99 16.86 20.17
CA ASP A 30 -16.54 16.68 20.32
C ASP A 30 -16.15 15.20 20.15
N ILE A 31 -16.98 14.27 20.64
CA ILE A 31 -16.80 12.82 20.44
C ILE A 31 -16.92 12.47 18.95
N TYR A 32 -17.96 12.96 18.27
CA TYR A 32 -18.11 12.73 16.82
C TYR A 32 -16.90 13.25 16.05
N PHE A 33 -16.38 14.43 16.40
CA PHE A 33 -15.20 14.99 15.76
C PHE A 33 -13.97 14.08 15.93
N VAL A 34 -13.74 13.56 17.15
CA VAL A 34 -12.61 12.67 17.44
C VAL A 34 -12.75 11.36 16.68
N VAL A 35 -13.92 10.72 16.73
CA VAL A 35 -14.18 9.45 16.02
C VAL A 35 -13.96 9.62 14.51
N ILE A 36 -14.49 10.69 13.92
CA ILE A 36 -14.30 10.99 12.49
C ILE A 36 -12.81 11.21 12.18
N SER A 37 -12.08 11.94 13.03
CA SER A 37 -10.65 12.17 12.85
C SER A 37 -9.83 10.87 12.90
N CYS A 38 -10.16 9.95 13.82
CA CYS A 38 -9.54 8.63 13.90
C CYS A 38 -9.80 7.80 12.63
N ILE A 39 -11.04 7.81 12.11
CA ILE A 39 -11.38 7.11 10.85
C ILE A 39 -10.56 7.69 9.68
N ILE A 40 -10.46 9.02 9.57
CA ILE A 40 -9.67 9.68 8.52
C ILE A 40 -8.19 9.28 8.62
N LEU A 41 -7.60 9.31 9.82
CA LEU A 41 -6.21 8.90 10.03
C LEU A 41 -5.99 7.42 9.67
N GLN A 42 -6.95 6.55 9.98
CA GLN A 42 -6.87 5.13 9.63
C GLN A 42 -6.96 4.91 8.11
N VAL A 43 -7.81 5.66 7.41
CA VAL A 43 -7.88 5.64 5.94
C VAL A 43 -6.57 6.14 5.32
N LEU A 44 -6.01 7.25 5.81
CA LEU A 44 -4.73 7.77 5.32
C LEU A 44 -3.57 6.78 5.55
N ALA A 45 -3.53 6.13 6.72
CA ALA A 45 -2.54 5.10 7.02
C ALA A 45 -2.68 3.87 6.10
N ASN A 46 -3.91 3.45 5.82
CA ASN A 46 -4.19 2.35 4.90
C ASN A 46 -3.78 2.68 3.45
N ILE A 47 -4.09 3.89 2.96
CA ILE A 47 -3.67 4.35 1.62
C ILE A 47 -2.14 4.41 1.54
N LYS A 48 -1.47 4.93 2.58
CA LYS A 48 0.00 4.95 2.63
C LYS A 48 0.57 3.53 2.60
N ALA A 49 0.00 2.61 3.38
CA ALA A 49 0.43 1.20 3.43
C ALA A 49 0.19 0.45 2.12
N GLU A 50 -0.86 0.77 1.37
CA GLU A 50 -1.09 0.23 0.03
C GLU A 50 -0.01 0.70 -0.95
N LYS A 51 0.37 1.98 -0.88
CA LYS A 51 1.48 2.54 -1.66
C LYS A 51 2.85 1.92 -1.32
N VAL A 52 3.02 1.39 -0.11
CA VAL A 52 4.26 0.73 0.34
C VAL A 52 4.38 -0.71 -0.18
N ARG A 53 3.28 -1.34 -0.62
CA ARG A 53 3.32 -2.69 -1.22
C ARG A 53 3.57 -2.57 -2.72
N ASN A 54 4.83 -2.39 -3.10
CA ASN A 54 5.21 -2.45 -4.50
C ASN A 54 5.19 -3.90 -4.99
N VAL A 55 4.26 -4.20 -5.88
CA VAL A 55 4.21 -5.48 -6.60
C VAL A 55 5.32 -5.47 -7.64
N LYS A 56 6.15 -6.50 -7.60
CA LYS A 56 7.28 -6.66 -8.51
C LYS A 56 7.10 -7.94 -9.29
N TYR A 57 7.16 -7.84 -10.60
CA TYR A 57 7.12 -8.95 -11.52
C TYR A 57 8.55 -9.36 -11.90
N ILE A 58 8.83 -10.64 -11.80
CA ILE A 58 10.05 -11.27 -12.29
C ILE A 58 9.70 -12.07 -13.53
N VAL A 59 10.28 -11.69 -14.67
CA VAL A 59 10.13 -12.42 -15.92
C VAL A 59 11.40 -13.21 -16.18
N ILE A 60 11.29 -14.54 -16.11
CA ILE A 60 12.40 -15.46 -16.34
C ILE A 60 12.34 -15.89 -17.81
N THR A 61 13.45 -15.67 -18.52
CA THR A 61 13.61 -16.09 -19.91
C THR A 61 14.82 -17.01 -20.03
N GLN A 62 14.91 -17.72 -21.15
CA GLN A 62 16.03 -18.64 -21.43
C GLN A 62 17.42 -17.97 -21.40
N LYS A 63 17.49 -16.65 -21.57
CA LYS A 63 18.76 -15.90 -21.55
C LYS A 63 19.00 -15.16 -20.24
N GLU A 64 17.97 -14.48 -19.74
CA GLU A 64 18.12 -13.55 -18.63
C GLU A 64 16.80 -13.32 -17.88
N THR A 65 16.92 -12.76 -16.68
CA THR A 65 15.78 -12.49 -15.80
C THR A 65 15.56 -10.99 -15.70
N TYR A 66 14.34 -10.54 -15.97
CA TYR A 66 13.93 -9.14 -15.88
C TYR A 66 13.11 -8.89 -14.62
N LYS A 67 13.36 -7.76 -13.95
CA LYS A 67 12.58 -7.29 -12.80
C LYS A 67 11.86 -6.01 -13.18
N THR A 68 10.56 -5.95 -12.96
CA THR A 68 9.74 -4.77 -13.24
C THR A 68 8.66 -4.58 -12.17
N LEU A 69 8.20 -3.36 -11.98
CA LEU A 69 7.07 -3.04 -11.09
C LEU A 69 5.72 -3.22 -11.78
N PHE A 70 5.70 -3.30 -13.11
CA PHE A 70 4.48 -3.36 -13.90
C PHE A 70 4.28 -4.74 -14.51
N GLU A 71 3.02 -5.17 -14.60
CA GLU A 71 2.69 -6.45 -15.21
C GLU A 71 3.16 -6.49 -16.69
N PRO A 72 3.87 -7.55 -17.12
CA PRO A 72 4.26 -7.73 -18.51
C PRO A 72 3.02 -7.83 -19.41
N VAL A 73 2.95 -6.99 -20.44
CA VAL A 73 1.77 -6.95 -21.33
C VAL A 73 1.97 -7.88 -22.51
N LYS A 74 1.10 -8.88 -22.67
CA LYS A 74 1.08 -9.74 -23.86
C LYS A 74 0.39 -9.03 -25.03
N ARG A 75 1.05 -8.98 -26.19
CA ARG A 75 0.42 -8.61 -27.48
C ARG A 75 0.83 -9.60 -28.56
N GLY A 76 -0.13 -10.39 -29.03
CA GLY A 76 0.13 -11.47 -29.98
C GLY A 76 1.10 -12.50 -29.40
N LYS A 77 2.19 -12.78 -30.13
CA LYS A 77 3.25 -13.73 -29.74
C LYS A 77 4.38 -13.12 -28.91
N TYR A 78 4.21 -11.89 -28.41
CA TYR A 78 5.25 -11.17 -27.69
C TYR A 78 4.74 -10.62 -26.35
N TYR A 79 5.63 -10.58 -25.37
CA TYR A 79 5.45 -9.83 -24.13
C TYR A 79 6.29 -8.56 -24.16
N PHE A 80 5.70 -7.49 -23.63
CA PHE A 80 6.32 -6.18 -23.47
C PHE A 80 6.56 -5.93 -21.99
N ILE A 81 7.84 -5.81 -21.64
CA ILE A 81 8.30 -5.58 -20.26
C ILE A 81 8.77 -4.13 -20.16
N ARG A 82 8.17 -3.35 -19.25
CA ARG A 82 8.61 -1.98 -18.96
C ARG A 82 9.67 -2.01 -17.87
N ILE A 83 10.83 -1.44 -18.11
CA ILE A 83 11.88 -1.27 -17.10
C ILE A 83 11.84 0.17 -16.63
N THR A 84 11.58 0.35 -15.34
CA THR A 84 11.50 1.66 -14.70
C THR A 84 12.70 1.91 -13.80
N ASP A 85 13.05 3.17 -13.58
CA ASP A 85 14.07 3.57 -12.61
C ASP A 85 13.53 3.55 -11.17
N LYS A 86 14.38 3.87 -10.18
CA LYS A 86 13.99 4.03 -8.77
C LYS A 86 12.86 5.04 -8.54
N ASN A 87 12.68 6.00 -9.46
CA ASN A 87 11.62 7.00 -9.43
C ASN A 87 10.39 6.61 -10.27
N GLU A 88 10.23 5.33 -10.62
CA GLU A 88 9.12 4.80 -11.44
C GLU A 88 9.01 5.35 -12.88
N VAL A 89 10.02 6.10 -13.34
CA VAL A 89 10.09 6.61 -14.71
C VAL A 89 10.52 5.50 -15.67
N GLU A 90 9.78 5.29 -16.76
CA GLU A 90 10.11 4.31 -17.81
C GLU A 90 11.45 4.66 -18.47
N LYS A 91 12.44 3.79 -18.31
CA LYS A 91 13.76 3.92 -18.95
C LYS A 91 13.83 3.15 -20.27
N LYS A 92 13.24 1.96 -20.30
CA LYS A 92 13.34 1.06 -21.45
C LYS A 92 12.11 0.17 -21.54
N ARG A 93 11.77 -0.22 -22.77
CA ARG A 93 10.80 -1.28 -23.06
C ARG A 93 11.51 -2.43 -23.75
N VAL A 94 11.32 -3.64 -23.25
CA VAL A 94 11.91 -4.87 -23.82
C VAL A 94 10.78 -5.71 -24.41
N GLN A 95 11.00 -6.19 -25.63
CA GLN A 95 10.09 -7.10 -26.32
C GLN A 95 10.69 -8.50 -26.33
N ILE A 96 9.93 -9.48 -25.86
CA ILE A 96 10.37 -10.87 -25.76
C ILE A 96 9.30 -11.76 -26.39
N ALA A 97 9.71 -12.70 -27.24
CA ALA A 97 8.80 -13.70 -27.79
C ALA A 97 8.31 -14.62 -26.66
N GLU A 98 7.01 -14.93 -26.65
CA GLU A 98 6.39 -15.80 -25.65
C GLU A 98 7.10 -17.15 -25.52
N GLU A 99 7.54 -17.70 -26.65
CA GLU A 99 8.28 -18.97 -26.75
C GLU A 99 9.59 -18.99 -25.93
N ARG A 100 10.13 -17.82 -25.60
CA ARG A 100 11.38 -17.64 -24.84
C ARG A 100 11.15 -17.35 -23.37
N ILE A 101 9.89 -17.18 -22.95
CA ILE A 101 9.53 -16.94 -21.56
C ILE A 101 9.27 -18.28 -20.91
N GLU A 102 10.02 -18.54 -19.84
CA GLU A 102 9.86 -19.77 -19.07
C GLU A 102 8.79 -19.59 -17.99
N LYS A 103 8.85 -18.44 -17.30
CA LYS A 103 7.94 -18.15 -16.19
C LYS A 103 7.84 -16.66 -15.92
N ILE A 104 6.66 -16.25 -15.44
CA ILE A 104 6.42 -14.92 -14.87
C ILE A 104 5.98 -15.14 -13.42
N GLU A 105 6.72 -14.56 -12.48
CA GLU A 105 6.41 -14.61 -11.05
C GLU A 105 6.05 -13.21 -10.54
N TYR A 106 5.15 -13.15 -9.56
CA TYR A 106 4.81 -11.92 -8.85
C TYR A 106 5.32 -12.02 -7.41
N ILE A 107 5.98 -10.96 -6.94
CA ILE A 107 6.48 -10.84 -5.57
C ILE A 107 5.93 -9.56 -4.98
N ILE A 108 5.37 -9.65 -3.77
CA ILE A 108 4.96 -8.49 -2.99
C ILE A 108 6.14 -8.15 -2.07
N GLU A 109 6.97 -7.19 -2.47
CA GLU A 109 8.01 -6.64 -1.58
C GLU A 109 7.30 -5.67 -0.60
N LYS A 110 7.33 -5.99 0.70
CA LYS A 110 7.08 -4.98 1.73
C LYS A 110 8.29 -4.04 1.70
N VAL A 111 8.10 -2.81 1.23
CA VAL A 111 9.12 -1.78 1.41
C VAL A 111 9.07 -1.41 2.88
N GLU A 112 10.02 -1.88 3.70
CA GLU A 112 10.17 -1.33 5.04
C GLU A 112 10.66 0.12 4.89
N GLU A 113 9.78 1.10 5.16
CA GLU A 113 10.22 2.46 5.43
C GLU A 113 11.10 2.38 6.69
N HIS A 114 12.42 2.31 6.50
CA HIS A 114 13.36 2.70 7.54
C HIS A 114 13.22 4.21 7.73
N GLU A 115 12.38 4.60 8.69
CA GLU A 115 12.41 5.92 9.35
C GLU A 115 13.75 6.13 10.08
#